data_AF-A0A7J4JP36-F1
#
_entry.id   AF-A0A7J4JP36-F1
#
_cell.length_a   1.000
_cell.length_b   1.000
_cell.length_c   1.000
_cell.angle_alpha   90.00
_cell.angle_beta   90.00
_cell.angle_gamma   90.00
#
_symmetry.space_group_name_H-M   'P 1'
#
loop_
_entity.id
_entity.type
_entity.pdbx_description
1 polymer ?
#
loop_
_entity_poly.entity_id
_entity_poly.type
_entity_poly.pdbx_seq_one_letter_code
_entity_poly.pdbx_strand_id
1 'polypeptide(L)'
;MRAALEGKTTEGILFADIEEIRTAAGLKAAVKYLGPLGYAQRIRFDFSFRDNLAEKPEVRGLIDSYSIGPAKMQVMGIEEIFAEKLHALGSRSAPRDLYDVWFLLGKGVKVDSKVLERKFDFYNEKFDAKKAIDNARKSEEEWTRDLQPLLKMLPDYEKVEREVEKGLDLLL
;
A
#
# COMPACT_ATOMS: atom_id res chain seq x y z
N MET A 1 21.86 1.02 5.69
CA MET A 1 21.26 2.35 5.51
C MET A 1 21.94 3.39 6.38
N ARG A 2 22.08 3.12 7.69
CA ARG A 2 22.73 3.98 8.69
C ARG A 2 24.01 4.70 8.21
N ALA A 3 25.08 3.96 7.88
CA ALA A 3 26.35 4.53 7.42
C ALA A 3 26.26 5.38 6.13
N ALA A 4 25.21 5.19 5.33
CA ALA A 4 25.05 5.91 4.07
C ALA A 4 24.43 7.30 4.27
N LEU A 5 23.65 7.52 5.34
CA LEU A 5 22.81 8.71 5.50
C LEU A 5 22.96 9.40 6.86
N GLU A 6 23.12 8.68 7.97
CA GLU A 6 23.08 9.28 9.31
C GLU A 6 24.18 10.34 9.50
N GLY A 7 23.78 11.51 10.00
CA GLY A 7 24.67 12.66 10.22
C GLY A 7 25.10 13.38 8.95
N LYS A 8 24.62 12.98 7.76
CA LYS A 8 24.96 13.63 6.50
C LYS A 8 24.00 14.75 6.15
N THR A 9 24.53 15.77 5.49
CA THR A 9 23.76 16.89 4.94
C THR A 9 23.93 16.94 3.44
N THR A 10 22.83 17.08 2.71
CA THR A 10 22.84 17.32 1.25
C THR A 10 21.73 18.29 0.90
N GLU A 11 22.01 19.31 0.06
CA GLU A 11 21.00 20.27 -0.44
C GLU A 11 20.09 20.88 0.66
N GLY A 12 20.66 21.18 1.83
CA GLY A 12 19.91 21.75 2.95
C GLY A 12 19.06 20.75 3.75
N ILE A 13 19.20 19.46 3.48
CA ILE A 13 18.55 18.37 4.21
C ILE A 13 19.58 17.68 5.11
N LEU A 14 19.34 17.67 6.42
CA LEU A 14 20.14 16.90 7.39
C LEU A 14 19.43 15.59 7.71
N PHE A 15 20.06 14.46 7.40
CA PHE A 15 19.59 13.13 7.78
C PHE A 15 20.02 12.83 9.23
N ALA A 16 19.15 13.20 10.17
CA ALA A 16 19.47 13.27 11.59
C ALA A 16 19.68 11.89 12.24
N ASP A 17 18.81 10.92 11.93
CA ASP A 17 18.78 9.63 12.63
C ASP A 17 18.11 8.56 11.75
N ILE A 18 18.50 7.31 11.98
CA ILE A 18 17.91 6.13 11.34
C ILE A 18 17.46 5.14 12.41
N GLU A 19 16.15 4.97 12.53
CA GLU A 19 15.55 3.93 13.37
C GLU A 19 15.39 2.65 12.55
N GLU A 20 15.74 1.50 13.13
CA GLU A 20 15.55 0.18 12.53
C GLU A 20 15.00 -0.79 13.57
N ILE A 21 13.87 -1.42 13.27
CA ILE A 21 13.23 -2.46 14.08
C ILE A 21 13.08 -3.70 13.22
N ARG A 22 13.87 -4.73 13.53
CA ARG A 22 13.86 -6.02 12.82
C ARG A 22 13.05 -7.05 13.60
N THR A 23 12.24 -7.80 12.89
CA THR A 23 11.54 -8.99 13.39
C THR A 23 11.84 -10.19 12.48
N ALA A 24 11.34 -11.36 12.83
CA ALA A 24 11.43 -12.53 11.95
C ALA A 24 10.70 -12.31 10.60
N ALA A 25 9.64 -11.49 10.58
CA ALA A 25 8.79 -11.28 9.41
C ALA A 25 9.24 -10.11 8.51
N GLY A 26 10.12 -9.23 8.99
CA GLY A 26 10.51 -8.05 8.24
C GLY A 26 11.39 -7.05 9.00
N LEU A 27 11.58 -5.89 8.38
CA LEU A 27 12.30 -4.74 8.93
C LEU A 27 11.45 -3.49 8.75
N LYS A 28 11.21 -2.76 9.84
CA LYS A 28 10.69 -1.40 9.79
C LYS A 28 11.86 -0.46 9.96
N ALA A 29 12.02 0.51 9.07
CA ALA A 29 13.04 1.54 9.18
C ALA A 29 12.43 2.93 9.04
N ALA A 30 13.00 3.93 9.70
CA ALA A 30 12.62 5.32 9.52
C ALA A 30 13.88 6.18 9.37
N VAL A 31 13.95 6.93 8.28
CA VAL A 31 14.96 7.96 8.08
C VAL A 31 14.36 9.28 8.55
N LYS A 32 14.85 9.80 9.68
CA LYS A 32 14.48 11.12 10.18
C LYS A 32 15.37 12.16 9.54
N TYR A 33 14.78 13.25 9.08
CA TYR A 33 15.51 14.35 8.45
C TYR A 33 14.95 15.71 8.87
N LEU A 34 15.82 16.72 8.89
CA LEU A 34 15.41 18.12 8.94
C LEU A 34 15.39 18.66 7.52
N GLY A 35 14.24 19.16 7.09
CA GLY A 35 14.12 19.80 5.79
C GLY A 35 14.76 21.19 5.75
N PRO A 36 14.81 21.85 4.58
CA PRO A 36 15.43 23.17 4.42
C PRO A 36 14.85 24.27 5.32
N LEU A 37 13.59 24.12 5.74
CA LEU A 37 12.89 25.04 6.65
C LEU A 37 13.06 24.68 8.14
N GLY A 38 13.89 23.69 8.47
CA GLY A 38 14.15 23.24 9.85
C GLY A 38 13.07 22.34 10.46
N TYR A 39 12.00 22.02 9.72
CA TYR A 39 10.97 21.09 10.20
C TYR A 39 11.46 19.64 10.16
N ALA A 40 11.32 18.95 11.29
CA ALA A 40 11.63 17.53 11.40
C ALA A 40 10.57 16.67 10.73
N GLN A 41 11.03 15.79 9.85
CA GLN A 41 10.20 14.87 9.07
C GLN A 41 10.83 13.48 9.08
N ARG A 42 10.06 12.49 8.62
CA ARG A 42 10.55 11.12 8.49
C ARG A 42 9.98 10.41 7.28
N ILE A 43 10.81 9.62 6.63
CA ILE A 43 10.40 8.64 5.62
C ILE A 43 10.45 7.26 6.28
N ARG A 44 9.32 6.55 6.27
CA ARG A 44 9.22 5.19 6.80
C ARG A 44 9.33 4.18 5.65
N PHE A 45 10.07 3.12 5.90
CA PHE A 45 10.26 1.98 5.02
C PHE A 45 9.80 0.72 5.76
N ASP A 46 8.91 -0.04 5.14
CA ASP A 46 8.49 -1.36 5.62
C ASP A 46 9.01 -2.41 4.62
N PHE A 47 9.91 -3.26 5.08
CA PHE A 47 10.48 -4.36 4.31
C PHE A 47 9.88 -5.67 4.81
N SER A 48 9.28 -6.44 3.91
CA SER A 48 8.84 -7.81 4.21
C SER A 48 9.93 -8.81 3.81
N PHE A 49 10.19 -9.81 4.65
CA PHE A 49 11.07 -10.94 4.31
C PHE A 49 10.31 -12.14 3.75
N ARG A 50 9.01 -11.96 3.44
CA ARG A 50 8.20 -12.99 2.82
C ARG A 50 8.59 -13.11 1.36
N ASP A 51 8.89 -14.34 0.94
CA ASP A 51 9.10 -14.67 -0.47
C ASP A 51 7.79 -15.19 -1.06
N ASN A 52 6.83 -14.27 -1.24
CA ASN A 52 5.48 -14.60 -1.70
C ASN A 52 5.11 -13.90 -3.02
N LEU A 53 6.11 -13.48 -3.80
CA LEU A 53 5.86 -12.89 -5.12
C LEU A 53 5.17 -13.92 -6.02
N ALA A 54 4.03 -13.55 -6.60
CA ALA A 54 3.33 -14.40 -7.56
C ALA A 54 4.02 -14.36 -8.92
N GLU A 55 4.55 -13.20 -9.29
CA GLU A 55 5.20 -12.99 -10.58
C GLU A 55 6.54 -12.26 -10.43
N LYS A 56 7.29 -12.14 -11.53
CA LYS A 56 8.52 -11.35 -11.53
C LYS A 56 8.15 -9.85 -11.43
N PRO A 57 8.84 -9.06 -10.60
CA PRO A 57 8.61 -7.63 -10.55
C PRO A 57 8.78 -6.97 -11.93
N GLU A 58 7.91 -6.03 -12.22
CA GLU A 58 7.95 -5.22 -13.43
C GLU A 58 8.85 -4.00 -13.22
N VAL A 59 9.49 -3.53 -14.29
CA VAL A 59 10.23 -2.26 -14.26
C VAL A 59 9.32 -1.13 -14.71
N ARG A 60 9.01 -0.18 -13.82
CA ARG A 60 8.20 1.01 -14.14
C ARG A 60 9.02 2.28 -13.98
N GLY A 61 8.70 3.28 -14.80
CA GLY A 61 9.25 4.62 -14.66
C GLY A 61 8.67 5.32 -13.43
N LEU A 62 9.51 6.08 -12.73
CA LEU A 62 9.08 6.94 -11.63
C LEU A 62 8.22 8.09 -12.15
N ILE A 63 7.12 8.38 -11.45
CA ILE A 63 6.33 9.59 -11.70
C ILE A 63 7.12 10.77 -11.13
N ASP A 64 7.70 11.57 -12.01
CA ASP A 64 8.57 12.67 -11.63
C ASP A 64 7.80 14.00 -11.56
N SER A 65 7.10 14.21 -10.44
CA SER A 65 6.38 15.47 -10.17
C SER A 65 7.32 16.64 -9.86
N TYR A 66 8.61 16.39 -9.67
CA TYR A 66 9.60 17.38 -9.22
C TYR A 66 10.69 17.67 -10.27
N SER A 67 10.59 17.08 -11.46
CA SER A 67 11.57 17.24 -12.55
C SER A 67 13.00 16.86 -12.14
N ILE A 68 13.15 15.86 -11.27
CA ILE A 68 14.43 15.33 -10.77
C ILE A 68 15.14 14.50 -11.86
N GLY A 69 14.39 13.97 -12.83
CA GLY A 69 14.90 13.19 -13.95
C GLY A 69 14.33 11.78 -14.02
N PRO A 70 14.52 11.08 -15.16
CA PRO A 70 13.97 9.75 -15.36
C PRO A 70 14.66 8.75 -14.45
N ALA A 71 13.87 8.08 -13.62
CA ALA A 71 14.32 6.94 -12.82
C ALA A 71 13.36 5.75 -13.04
N LYS A 72 13.85 4.55 -12.76
CA LYS A 72 13.07 3.31 -12.88
C LYS A 72 13.12 2.55 -11.57
N MET A 73 12.04 1.87 -11.24
CA MET A 73 11.95 1.01 -10.07
C MET A 73 11.32 -0.33 -10.43
N GLN A 74 11.73 -1.36 -9.71
CA GLN A 74 11.02 -2.64 -9.70
C GLN A 74 9.77 -2.49 -8.84
N VAL A 75 8.62 -2.87 -9.39
CA VAL A 75 7.33 -2.85 -8.72
C VAL A 75 6.64 -4.18 -8.92
N MET A 76 5.78 -4.55 -7.99
CA MET A 76 4.86 -5.66 -8.17
C MET A 76 3.91 -5.37 -9.34
N GLY A 77 3.54 -6.40 -10.10
CA GLY A 77 2.52 -6.27 -11.14
C GLY A 77 1.19 -5.78 -10.56
N ILE A 78 0.41 -5.02 -11.33
CA ILE A 78 -0.80 -4.38 -10.81
C ILE A 78 -1.85 -5.39 -10.33
N GLU A 79 -1.91 -6.55 -10.97
CA GLU A 79 -2.81 -7.65 -10.59
C GLU A 79 -2.41 -8.25 -9.22
N GLU A 80 -1.11 -8.43 -8.98
CA GLU A 80 -0.60 -8.92 -7.71
C GLU A 80 -0.75 -7.87 -6.59
N ILE A 81 -0.58 -6.58 -6.91
CA ILE A 81 -0.91 -5.48 -5.97
C ILE A 81 -2.39 -5.57 -5.60
N PHE A 82 -3.26 -5.79 -6.58
CA PHE A 82 -4.69 -5.90 -6.33
C PHE A 82 -5.02 -7.11 -5.45
N ALA A 83 -4.40 -8.27 -5.69
CA ALA A 83 -4.55 -9.45 -4.83
C ALA A 83 -4.13 -9.20 -3.37
N GLU A 84 -3.01 -8.52 -3.13
CA GLU A 84 -2.59 -8.13 -1.78
C GLU A 84 -3.57 -7.14 -1.12
N LYS A 85 -4.19 -6.25 -1.91
CA LYS A 85 -5.23 -5.33 -1.41
C LYS A 85 -6.52 -6.06 -1.03
N LEU A 86 -6.94 -7.05 -1.81
CA LEU A 86 -8.07 -7.92 -1.46
C LEU A 86 -7.78 -8.71 -0.17
N HIS A 87 -6.56 -9.24 -0.02
CA HIS A 87 -6.15 -9.89 1.23
C HIS A 87 -6.14 -8.91 2.41
N ALA A 88 -5.61 -7.69 2.22
CA ALA A 88 -5.62 -6.66 3.27
C ALA A 88 -7.04 -6.29 3.69
N LEU A 89 -7.95 -6.07 2.74
CA LEU A 89 -9.36 -5.80 3.01
C LEU A 89 -10.03 -6.94 3.81
N GLY A 90 -9.68 -8.19 3.48
CA GLY A 90 -10.14 -9.38 4.19
C GLY A 90 -9.49 -9.63 5.55
N SER A 91 -8.34 -9.01 5.87
CA SER A 91 -7.55 -9.33 7.07
C SER A 91 -7.48 -8.18 8.09
N ARG A 92 -7.74 -6.93 7.69
CA ARG A 92 -7.77 -5.77 8.59
C ARG A 92 -8.90 -4.81 8.26
N SER A 93 -9.40 -4.12 9.28
CA SER A 93 -10.40 -3.05 9.13
C SER A 93 -9.69 -1.70 9.00
N ALA A 94 -9.43 -1.27 7.76
CA ALA A 94 -8.86 0.04 7.48
C ALA A 94 -9.53 0.68 6.25
N PRO A 95 -10.02 1.92 6.34
CA PRO A 95 -10.73 2.60 5.23
C PRO A 95 -9.95 2.64 3.92
N ARG A 96 -8.62 2.79 4.03
CA ARG A 96 -7.73 2.88 2.87
C ARG A 96 -7.73 1.64 2.00
N ASP A 97 -7.90 0.44 2.56
CA ASP A 97 -7.93 -0.78 1.74
C ASP A 97 -9.21 -0.87 0.93
N LEU A 98 -10.36 -0.47 1.50
CA LEU A 98 -11.62 -0.39 0.76
C LEU A 98 -11.50 0.63 -0.38
N TYR A 99 -10.90 1.80 -0.13
CA TYR A 99 -10.63 2.80 -1.16
C TYR A 99 -9.73 2.27 -2.27
N ASP A 100 -8.62 1.60 -1.91
CA ASP A 100 -7.67 1.07 -2.88
C ASP A 100 -8.31 -0.02 -3.77
N VAL A 101 -9.11 -0.91 -3.18
CA VAL A 101 -9.87 -1.94 -3.91
C VAL A 101 -10.89 -1.29 -4.85
N TRP A 102 -11.67 -0.33 -4.36
CA TRP A 102 -12.63 0.44 -5.17
C TRP A 102 -11.94 1.13 -6.35
N PHE A 103 -10.81 1.79 -6.10
CA PHE A 103 -10.05 2.49 -7.12
C PHE A 103 -9.54 1.53 -8.21
N LEU A 104 -8.99 0.38 -7.83
CA LEU A 104 -8.47 -0.62 -8.77
C LEU A 104 -9.59 -1.27 -9.60
N LEU A 105 -10.72 -1.59 -8.97
CA LEU A 105 -11.92 -2.06 -9.66
C LEU A 105 -12.42 -1.01 -10.67
N GLY A 106 -12.50 0.26 -10.27
CA GLY A 106 -12.89 1.36 -11.16
C GLY A 106 -11.93 1.61 -12.32
N LYS A 107 -10.66 1.18 -12.19
CA LYS A 107 -9.68 1.16 -13.29
C LYS A 107 -9.76 -0.07 -14.18
N GLY A 108 -10.65 -1.02 -13.88
CA GLY A 108 -10.81 -2.25 -14.64
C GLY A 108 -9.65 -3.23 -14.45
N VAL A 109 -8.90 -3.11 -13.33
CA VAL A 109 -7.86 -4.08 -13.00
C VAL A 109 -8.53 -5.42 -12.74
N LYS A 110 -8.13 -6.42 -13.51
CA LYS A 110 -8.53 -7.81 -13.30
C LYS A 110 -7.43 -8.51 -12.51
N VAL A 111 -7.80 -9.50 -11.72
CA VAL A 111 -6.84 -10.35 -11.03
C VAL A 111 -6.96 -11.76 -11.62
N ASP A 112 -5.87 -12.30 -12.15
CA ASP A 112 -5.81 -13.72 -12.53
C ASP A 112 -6.04 -14.59 -11.28
N SER A 113 -6.92 -15.59 -11.39
CA SER A 113 -7.28 -16.46 -10.26
C SER A 113 -6.07 -17.19 -9.69
N LYS A 114 -5.06 -17.53 -10.50
CA LYS A 114 -3.82 -18.18 -10.02
C LYS A 114 -2.96 -17.23 -9.21
N VAL A 115 -2.91 -15.94 -9.59
CA VAL A 115 -2.22 -14.92 -8.80
C VAL A 115 -2.93 -14.80 -7.47
N LEU A 116 -4.26 -14.66 -7.47
CA LEU A 116 -5.05 -14.55 -6.25
C LEU A 116 -4.86 -15.77 -5.33
N GLU A 117 -5.02 -16.99 -5.85
CA GLU A 117 -4.81 -18.25 -5.13
C GLU A 117 -3.42 -18.30 -4.50
N ARG A 118 -2.36 -18.05 -5.29
CA ARG A 118 -0.99 -18.08 -4.78
C ARG A 118 -0.75 -17.08 -3.65
N LYS A 119 -1.37 -15.89 -3.72
CA LYS A 119 -1.24 -14.87 -2.66
C LYS A 119 -1.93 -15.29 -1.37
N PHE A 120 -3.10 -15.92 -1.46
CA PHE A 120 -3.88 -16.35 -0.30
C PHE A 120 -3.35 -17.68 0.30
N ASP A 121 -2.88 -18.61 -0.53
CA ASP A 121 -2.26 -19.87 -0.11
C ASP A 121 -1.03 -19.65 0.76
N PHE A 122 -0.27 -18.58 0.51
CA PHE A 122 0.84 -18.18 1.38
C PHE A 122 0.42 -18.00 2.85
N TYR A 123 -0.83 -17.59 3.07
CA TYR A 123 -1.42 -17.41 4.40
C TYR A 123 -2.26 -18.62 4.84
N ASN A 124 -2.32 -19.70 4.06
CA ASN A 124 -3.26 -20.81 4.20
C ASN A 124 -4.73 -20.33 4.24
N GLU A 125 -5.04 -19.27 3.51
CA GLU A 125 -6.39 -18.74 3.37
C GLU A 125 -6.92 -18.95 1.95
N LYS A 126 -8.23 -18.74 1.77
CA LYS A 126 -8.85 -18.58 0.46
C LYS A 126 -9.50 -17.20 0.41
N PHE A 127 -9.65 -16.66 -0.80
CA PHE A 127 -10.38 -15.42 -0.95
C PHE A 127 -11.85 -15.62 -0.55
N ASP A 128 -12.32 -14.74 0.33
CA ASP A 128 -13.69 -14.71 0.82
C ASP A 128 -14.19 -13.26 0.68
N ALA A 129 -14.99 -13.04 -0.37
CA ALA A 129 -15.55 -11.72 -0.67
C ALA A 129 -16.44 -11.20 0.48
N LYS A 130 -17.19 -12.09 1.12
CA LYS A 130 -18.06 -11.72 2.24
C LYS A 130 -17.22 -11.27 3.44
N LYS A 131 -16.17 -12.02 3.79
CA LYS A 131 -15.21 -11.63 4.85
C LYS A 131 -14.59 -10.26 4.57
N ALA A 132 -14.23 -9.99 3.31
CA ALA A 132 -13.67 -8.69 2.91
C ALA A 132 -14.66 -7.53 3.11
N ILE A 133 -15.89 -7.67 2.64
CA ILE A 133 -16.93 -6.63 2.82
C ILE A 133 -17.29 -6.45 4.29
N ASP A 134 -17.49 -7.55 5.03
CA ASP A 134 -17.84 -7.48 6.46
C ASP A 134 -16.72 -6.80 7.28
N ASN A 135 -15.45 -6.96 6.89
CA ASN A 135 -14.34 -6.27 7.53
C ASN A 135 -14.23 -4.79 7.12
N ALA A 136 -14.59 -4.46 5.87
CA ALA A 136 -14.65 -3.09 5.39
C ALA A 136 -15.69 -2.26 6.18
N ARG A 137 -16.89 -2.84 6.38
CA ARG A 137 -18.01 -2.25 7.15
C ARG A 137 -17.63 -1.85 8.57
N LYS A 138 -16.70 -2.58 9.21
CA LYS A 138 -16.22 -2.25 10.56
C LYS A 138 -15.41 -0.96 10.63
N SER A 139 -15.00 -0.40 9.49
CA SER A 139 -14.18 0.82 9.42
C SER A 139 -14.91 2.04 8.83
N GLU A 140 -16.23 1.98 8.75
CA GLU A 140 -17.06 3.07 8.22
C GLU A 140 -16.86 4.38 9.00
N GLU A 141 -16.85 4.31 10.33
CA GLU A 141 -16.70 5.49 11.20
C GLU A 141 -15.36 6.21 10.98
N GLU A 142 -14.31 5.47 10.61
CA GLU A 142 -13.00 6.00 10.30
C GLU A 142 -12.86 6.55 8.87
N TRP A 143 -13.83 6.30 7.98
CA TRP A 143 -13.74 6.63 6.55
C TRP A 143 -13.33 8.07 6.31
N THR A 144 -14.12 8.99 6.85
CA THR A 144 -13.88 10.43 6.69
C THR A 144 -12.59 10.87 7.36
N ARG A 145 -12.38 10.44 8.61
CA ARG A 145 -11.20 10.82 9.41
C ARG A 145 -9.89 10.44 8.71
N ASP A 146 -9.82 9.24 8.15
CA ASP A 146 -8.57 8.68 7.62
C ASP A 146 -8.32 9.08 6.16
N LEU A 147 -9.37 9.26 5.34
CA LEU A 147 -9.21 9.54 3.90
C LEU A 147 -9.34 11.02 3.53
N GLN A 148 -10.11 11.82 4.26
CA GLN A 148 -10.28 13.25 3.96
C GLN A 148 -8.94 14.01 3.89
N PRO A 149 -7.94 13.75 4.77
CA PRO A 149 -6.64 14.43 4.66
C PRO A 149 -5.81 14.00 3.45
N LEU A 150 -6.13 12.84 2.84
CA LEU A 150 -5.35 12.21 1.77
C LEU A 150 -5.94 12.49 0.38
N LEU A 151 -7.24 12.79 0.31
CA LEU A 151 -7.98 12.92 -0.93
C LEU A 151 -8.46 14.34 -1.14
N LYS A 152 -8.41 14.82 -2.39
CA LYS A 152 -9.00 16.11 -2.77
C LYS A 152 -10.52 16.11 -2.65
N MET A 153 -11.14 14.98 -2.96
CA MET A 153 -12.57 14.76 -2.89
C MET A 153 -12.79 13.37 -2.31
N LEU A 154 -13.43 13.31 -1.15
CA LEU A 154 -13.79 12.07 -0.49
C LEU A 154 -15.05 11.49 -1.16
N PRO A 155 -15.00 10.27 -1.73
CA PRO A 155 -16.20 9.63 -2.23
C PRO A 155 -17.10 9.18 -1.07
N ASP A 156 -18.40 9.14 -1.35
CA ASP A 156 -19.42 8.65 -0.44
C ASP A 156 -19.16 7.17 -0.08
N TYR A 157 -19.20 6.87 1.22
CA TYR A 157 -18.87 5.55 1.74
C TYR A 157 -19.83 4.47 1.22
N GLU A 158 -21.14 4.70 1.36
CA GLU A 158 -22.17 3.72 0.95
C GLU A 158 -22.08 3.39 -0.55
N LYS A 159 -21.80 4.41 -1.38
CA LYS A 159 -21.56 4.22 -2.81
C LYS A 159 -20.33 3.35 -3.05
N VAL A 160 -19.21 3.64 -2.39
CA VAL A 160 -17.97 2.89 -2.54
C VAL A 160 -18.15 1.44 -2.10
N GLU A 161 -18.72 1.21 -0.92
CA GLU A 161 -18.99 -0.13 -0.38
C GLU A 161 -19.82 -0.96 -1.37
N ARG A 162 -20.94 -0.40 -1.85
CA ARG A 162 -21.82 -1.08 -2.81
C ARG A 162 -21.14 -1.38 -4.14
N GLU A 163 -20.29 -0.48 -4.63
CA GLU A 163 -19.53 -0.71 -5.87
C GLU A 163 -18.48 -1.81 -5.69
N VAL A 164 -17.83 -1.87 -4.53
CA VAL A 164 -16.88 -2.93 -4.20
C VAL A 164 -17.60 -4.26 -4.03
N GLU A 165 -18.69 -4.33 -3.26
CA GLU A 165 -19.47 -5.56 -3.06
C GLU A 165 -19.88 -6.18 -4.41
N LYS A 166 -20.44 -5.36 -5.32
CA LYS A 166 -20.74 -5.80 -6.69
C LYS A 166 -19.52 -6.22 -7.49
N GLY A 167 -18.40 -5.51 -7.34
CA GLY A 167 -17.16 -5.82 -8.05
C GLY A 167 -16.54 -7.14 -7.61
N LEU A 168 -16.63 -7.47 -6.32
CA LEU A 168 -16.14 -8.74 -5.78
C LEU A 168 -17.01 -9.93 -6.19
N ASP A 169 -18.33 -9.75 -6.29
CA ASP A 169 -19.23 -10.79 -6.81
C ASP A 169 -18.90 -11.20 -8.25
N LEU A 170 -18.32 -10.30 -9.05
CA LEU A 170 -17.90 -10.56 -10.43
C LEU A 170 -16.52 -11.23 -10.53
N LEU A 171 -15.79 -11.37 -9.42
CA LEU A 171 -14.50 -12.07 -9.35
C LEU A 171 -14.65 -13.57 -9.03
N LEU A 172 -15.86 -14.01 -8.65
CA LEU A 172 -16.24 -15.39 -8.35
C LEU A 172 -16.97 -16.03 -9.54
#